data_AF-A0A7Y3NF99-F1
#
_entry.id   AF-A0A7Y3NF99-F1
#
_cell.length_a   1.000
_cell.length_b   1.000
_cell.length_c   1.000
_cell.angle_alpha   90.00
_cell.angle_beta   90.00
_cell.angle_gamma   90.00
#
_symmetry.space_group_name_H-M   'P 1'
#
loop_
_entity.id
_entity.type
_entity.pdbx_description
1 polymer ?
#
loop_
_entity_poly.entity_id
_entity_poly.type
_entity_poly.pdbx_seq_one_letter_code
_entity_poly.pdbx_strand_id
1 'polypeptide(L)'
;MTYEKTDAGRQTLANRQSDLPRPLRTLLLLVDGARSEAELLGMLGGNGLDSQAFTSLLERGLIRAVPTPASAAAAPPSAPAAGADARAPKPTPMSTPAAAPEPKPAPRLTAFAKLGQGLRAALESRADSPREISAGLAEIIKCAAIADPELFAWLERHVDDLRTQQQHAVAHAVQRIQQLRDQIEVEDRQLQRSPSPLEFGMALGHVVESVLGFGRYLHGEAIGLGMLLAADVGQSLGLQSAESAERLRRLLQSAGLPMSPPRAPLDRWLELLPLDGATDAQHMRCVLLRELGAPLNQAVPREQVLRTLERSGALSA
;
A
#
# COMPACT_ATOMS: atom_id res chain seq x y z
N MET A 1 8.42 -12.38 -17.61
CA MET A 1 9.69 -11.73 -17.22
C MET A 1 9.56 -11.30 -15.78
N THR A 2 10.54 -11.61 -14.95
CA THR A 2 10.71 -11.01 -13.62
C THR A 2 11.82 -9.97 -13.67
N TYR A 3 11.98 -9.18 -12.61
CA TYR A 3 13.00 -8.14 -12.55
C TYR A 3 13.88 -8.33 -11.33
N GLU A 4 15.18 -8.20 -11.51
CA GLU A 4 16.20 -8.29 -10.44
C GLU A 4 16.90 -6.94 -10.26
N LYS A 5 17.23 -6.60 -9.00
CA LYS A 5 18.12 -5.48 -8.69
C LYS A 5 19.54 -5.79 -9.17
N THR A 6 20.14 -4.84 -9.86
CA THR A 6 21.58 -4.88 -10.19
C THR A 6 22.42 -4.44 -9.00
N ASP A 7 23.75 -4.59 -9.08
CA ASP A 7 24.67 -4.04 -8.08
C ASP A 7 24.57 -2.50 -7.99
N ALA A 8 24.38 -1.83 -9.13
CA ALA A 8 24.11 -0.39 -9.17
C ALA A 8 22.78 -0.05 -8.47
N GLY A 9 21.74 -0.86 -8.66
CA GLY A 9 20.48 -0.74 -7.91
C GLY A 9 20.67 -0.86 -6.41
N ARG A 10 21.40 -1.89 -5.96
CA ARG A 10 21.75 -2.09 -4.54
C ARG A 10 22.58 -0.95 -3.97
N GLN A 11 23.60 -0.48 -4.70
CA GLN A 11 24.42 0.67 -4.30
C GLN A 11 23.62 1.97 -4.26
N THR A 12 22.63 2.15 -5.15
CA THR A 12 21.75 3.34 -5.15
C THR A 12 20.82 3.36 -3.94
N LEU A 13 20.38 2.18 -3.47
CA LEU A 13 19.64 2.07 -2.22
C LEU A 13 20.53 2.32 -1.00
N ALA A 14 21.76 1.78 -1.02
CA ALA A 14 22.73 1.99 0.05
C ALA A 14 23.28 3.44 0.12
N ASN A 15 23.42 4.11 -1.03
CA ASN A 15 23.90 5.48 -1.14
C ASN A 15 22.76 6.48 -0.83
N ARG A 16 22.92 7.15 0.30
CA ARG A 16 21.91 8.05 0.89
C ARG A 16 21.79 9.41 0.18
N GLN A 17 22.72 9.76 -0.72
CA GLN A 17 22.69 10.98 -1.55
C GLN A 17 22.15 10.73 -2.97
N SER A 18 21.52 9.58 -3.21
CA SER A 18 20.91 9.25 -4.49
C SER A 18 19.74 10.19 -4.82
N ASP A 19 19.82 10.90 -5.95
CA ASP A 19 18.75 11.73 -6.54
C ASP A 19 17.58 10.92 -7.11
N LEU A 20 17.40 9.65 -6.69
CA LEU A 20 16.34 8.80 -7.23
C LEU A 20 14.98 9.27 -6.68
N PRO A 21 14.02 9.69 -7.54
CA PRO A 21 12.70 10.11 -7.10
C PRO A 21 12.00 9.05 -6.25
N ARG A 22 11.24 9.50 -5.23
CA ARG A 22 10.57 8.62 -4.25
C ARG A 22 9.78 7.46 -4.87
N PRO A 23 9.00 7.64 -5.96
CA PRO A 23 8.33 6.52 -6.61
C PRO A 23 9.33 5.47 -7.13
N LEU A 24 10.35 5.90 -7.88
CA LEU A 24 11.37 5.00 -8.44
C LEU A 24 12.16 4.29 -7.35
N ARG A 25 12.48 4.98 -6.24
CA ARG A 25 13.15 4.37 -5.09
C ARG A 25 12.27 3.34 -4.39
N THR A 26 10.98 3.63 -4.24
CA THR A 26 10.00 2.69 -3.70
C THR A 26 9.92 1.46 -4.59
N LEU A 27 9.75 1.63 -5.91
CA LEU A 27 9.73 0.52 -6.86
C LEU A 27 11.04 -0.29 -6.83
N LEU A 28 12.18 0.39 -6.81
CA LEU A 28 13.49 -0.24 -6.72
C LEU A 28 13.62 -1.08 -5.44
N LEU A 29 13.05 -0.67 -4.30
CA LEU A 29 13.03 -1.48 -3.07
C LEU A 29 12.27 -2.81 -3.26
N LEU A 30 11.23 -2.84 -4.10
CA LEU A 30 10.38 -4.02 -4.28
C LEU A 30 10.96 -5.09 -5.19
N VAL A 31 11.80 -4.68 -6.14
CA VAL A 31 12.32 -5.57 -7.18
C VAL A 31 13.21 -6.65 -6.54
N ASP A 32 12.78 -7.90 -6.55
CA ASP A 32 13.42 -8.97 -5.78
C ASP A 32 13.74 -10.23 -6.60
N GLY A 33 13.58 -10.17 -7.92
CA GLY A 33 13.81 -11.30 -8.83
C GLY A 33 12.65 -12.27 -8.96
N ALA A 34 11.68 -12.21 -8.05
CA ALA A 34 10.59 -13.19 -7.98
C ALA A 34 9.33 -12.72 -8.72
N ARG A 35 9.12 -11.41 -8.81
CA ARG A 35 7.85 -10.84 -9.29
C ARG A 35 7.95 -10.23 -10.69
N SER A 36 6.87 -10.36 -11.44
CA SER A 36 6.64 -9.70 -12.71
C SER A 36 6.29 -8.22 -12.53
N GLU A 37 6.38 -7.44 -13.61
CA GLU A 37 5.97 -6.03 -13.60
C GLU A 37 4.49 -5.86 -13.21
N ALA A 38 3.61 -6.72 -13.74
CA ALA A 38 2.18 -6.67 -13.40
C ALA A 38 1.93 -6.89 -11.90
N GLU A 39 2.65 -7.84 -11.29
CA GLU A 39 2.55 -8.09 -9.85
C GLU A 39 3.10 -6.91 -9.05
N LEU A 40 4.30 -6.41 -9.38
CA LEU A 40 4.92 -5.28 -8.67
C LEU A 40 4.10 -4.00 -8.77
N LEU A 41 3.49 -3.72 -9.92
CA LEU A 41 2.55 -2.60 -10.11
C LEU A 41 1.24 -2.80 -9.32
N GLY A 42 0.78 -4.06 -9.21
CA GLY A 42 -0.39 -4.42 -8.41
C GLY A 42 -0.19 -4.21 -6.91
N MET A 43 1.01 -4.50 -6.40
CA MET A 43 1.34 -4.41 -4.97
C MET A 43 1.42 -2.99 -4.43
N LEU A 44 1.77 -2.03 -5.28
CA LEU A 44 1.92 -0.62 -4.88
C LEU A 44 0.63 0.18 -4.95
N GLY A 45 -0.50 -0.48 -5.20
CA GLY A 45 -1.81 0.15 -5.30
C GLY A 45 -1.93 1.21 -6.41
N GLY A 46 -0.90 1.51 -7.21
CA GLY A 46 -0.91 2.62 -8.17
C GLY A 46 -0.59 3.99 -7.57
N ASN A 47 0.36 4.08 -6.63
CA ASN A 47 0.93 5.33 -6.06
C ASN A 47 1.69 6.22 -7.07
N GLY A 48 1.15 6.42 -8.29
CA GLY A 48 1.82 7.14 -9.37
C GLY A 48 2.96 6.36 -10.04
N LEU A 49 3.07 5.07 -9.75
CA LEU A 49 3.99 4.14 -10.42
C LEU A 49 3.29 3.49 -11.60
N ASP A 50 3.71 3.86 -12.80
CA ASP A 50 3.26 3.29 -14.07
C ASP A 50 4.42 2.53 -14.74
N SER A 51 4.17 1.94 -15.91
CA SER A 51 5.24 1.26 -16.66
C SER A 51 6.41 2.19 -17.01
N GLN A 52 6.24 3.52 -17.02
CA GLN A 52 7.36 4.44 -17.24
C GLN A 52 8.35 4.43 -16.07
N ALA A 53 7.89 4.13 -14.86
CA ALA A 53 8.78 3.95 -13.72
C ALA A 53 9.69 2.72 -13.86
N PHE A 54 9.17 1.62 -14.41
CA PHE A 54 9.95 0.43 -14.74
C PHE A 54 10.98 0.72 -15.83
N THR A 55 10.54 1.36 -16.91
CA THR A 55 11.43 1.81 -17.98
C THR A 55 12.54 2.71 -17.44
N SER A 56 12.20 3.65 -16.56
CA SER A 56 13.19 4.54 -15.93
C SER A 56 14.24 3.79 -15.11
N LEU A 57 13.85 2.74 -14.36
CA LEU A 57 14.80 1.93 -13.59
C LEU A 57 15.68 1.04 -14.49
N LEU A 58 15.12 0.52 -15.58
CA LEU A 58 15.85 -0.26 -16.59
C LEU A 58 16.87 0.61 -17.33
N GLU A 59 16.48 1.79 -17.79
CA GLU A 59 17.34 2.75 -18.50
C GLU A 59 18.50 3.24 -17.61
N ARG A 60 18.23 3.41 -16.32
CA ARG A 60 19.26 3.76 -15.31
C ARG A 60 20.14 2.57 -14.91
N GLY A 61 19.87 1.36 -15.43
CA GLY A 61 20.62 0.14 -15.12
C GLY A 61 20.48 -0.32 -13.67
N LEU A 62 19.43 0.12 -12.95
CA LEU A 62 19.21 -0.21 -11.53
C LEU A 62 18.51 -1.57 -11.36
N ILE A 63 17.78 -2.00 -12.40
CA ILE A 63 17.15 -3.31 -12.47
C ILE A 63 17.44 -3.95 -13.83
N ARG A 64 17.34 -5.28 -13.91
CA ARG A 64 17.43 -6.04 -15.16
C ARG A 64 16.24 -6.99 -15.29
N ALA A 65 15.79 -7.20 -16.52
CA ALA A 65 14.78 -8.21 -16.82
C ALA A 65 15.41 -9.60 -16.84
N VAL A 66 14.75 -10.57 -16.22
CA VAL A 66 15.14 -11.98 -16.17
C VAL A 66 13.98 -12.82 -16.73
N PRO A 67 14.27 -13.80 -17.60
CA PRO A 67 13.26 -14.75 -18.05
C PRO A 67 12.65 -15.47 -16.84
N THR A 68 11.34 -15.44 -16.71
CA THR A 68 10.64 -16.20 -15.67
C THR A 68 10.92 -17.69 -15.93
N PRO A 69 11.45 -18.45 -14.96
CA PRO A 69 11.67 -19.88 -15.17
C PRO A 69 10.32 -20.53 -15.50
N ALA A 70 10.27 -21.27 -16.61
CA ALA A 70 9.07 -22.00 -16.98
C ALA A 70 8.75 -23.00 -15.86
N SER A 71 7.61 -22.82 -15.20
CA SER A 71 7.00 -23.88 -14.41
C SER A 71 6.78 -25.05 -15.36
N ALA A 72 7.43 -26.18 -15.10
CA ALA A 72 7.29 -27.40 -15.88
C ALA A 72 5.86 -27.95 -15.71
N ALA A 73 4.92 -27.41 -16.48
CA ALA A 73 3.61 -27.98 -16.67
C ALA A 73 3.69 -29.04 -17.79
N ALA A 74 3.31 -30.26 -17.44
CA ALA A 74 3.24 -31.40 -18.35
C ALA A 74 2.42 -31.06 -19.60
N ALA A 75 2.99 -31.35 -20.77
CA ALA A 75 2.32 -31.16 -22.06
C ALA A 75 1.18 -32.19 -22.23
N PRO A 76 -0.04 -31.77 -22.62
CA PRO A 76 -1.03 -32.69 -23.16
C PRO A 76 -0.68 -33.07 -24.62
N PRO A 77 -1.04 -34.28 -25.08
CA PRO A 77 -0.68 -34.77 -26.41
C PRO A 77 -1.41 -34.01 -27.53
N SER A 78 -0.65 -33.74 -28.59
CA SER A 78 -1.06 -33.10 -29.84
C SER A 78 -2.01 -33.97 -30.68
N ALA A 79 -3.00 -33.32 -31.32
CA ALA A 79 -3.81 -33.86 -32.42
C ALA A 79 -3.71 -32.92 -33.65
N PRO A 80 -3.98 -33.43 -34.87
CA PRO A 80 -3.26 -33.03 -36.08
C PRO A 80 -3.86 -31.88 -36.88
N ALA A 81 -3.04 -31.39 -37.81
CA ALA A 81 -3.19 -30.23 -38.66
C ALA A 81 -4.36 -30.27 -39.67
N ALA A 82 -4.82 -29.07 -40.04
CA ALA A 82 -5.40 -28.77 -41.34
C ALA A 82 -4.82 -27.43 -41.83
N GLY A 83 -4.18 -27.44 -43.00
CA GLY A 83 -3.59 -26.25 -43.62
C GLY A 83 -4.54 -25.57 -44.60
N ALA A 84 -4.19 -24.35 -45.00
CA ALA A 84 -4.30 -23.85 -46.36
C ALA A 84 -3.65 -22.46 -46.50
N ASP A 85 -2.85 -22.34 -47.57
CA ASP A 85 -2.19 -21.15 -48.09
C ASP A 85 -3.12 -19.95 -48.38
N ALA A 86 -2.62 -18.72 -48.18
CA ALA A 86 -2.88 -17.61 -49.10
C ALA A 86 -1.91 -16.42 -48.92
N ARG A 87 -1.00 -16.31 -49.89
CA ARG A 87 -0.28 -15.14 -50.44
C ARG A 87 -0.67 -13.73 -49.94
N ALA A 88 0.35 -12.99 -49.51
CA ALA A 88 0.32 -11.53 -49.28
C ALA A 88 0.55 -10.71 -50.57
N PRO A 89 -0.10 -9.54 -50.72
CA PRO A 89 0.41 -8.45 -51.53
C PRO A 89 0.93 -7.26 -50.67
N LYS A 90 1.97 -6.58 -51.18
CA LYS A 90 2.63 -5.41 -50.60
C LYS A 90 1.72 -4.16 -50.60
N PRO A 91 1.89 -3.20 -49.65
CA PRO A 91 1.11 -1.97 -49.62
C PRO A 91 1.71 -0.86 -50.51
N THR A 92 0.83 -0.14 -51.20
CA THR A 92 1.08 1.18 -51.84
C THR A 92 0.62 2.30 -50.88
N PRO A 93 1.24 3.50 -50.89
CA PRO A 93 0.96 4.53 -49.91
C PRO A 93 -0.27 5.36 -50.32
N MET A 94 -1.20 5.57 -49.38
CA MET A 94 -2.28 6.54 -49.55
C MET A 94 -2.38 7.47 -48.33
N SER A 95 -2.64 8.73 -48.66
CA SER A 95 -2.56 9.93 -47.84
C SER A 95 -3.40 9.94 -46.57
N THR A 96 -2.84 10.61 -45.57
CA THR A 96 -3.40 11.03 -44.29
C THR A 96 -4.68 11.86 -44.44
N PRO A 97 -5.78 11.52 -43.75
CA PRO A 97 -6.78 12.48 -43.33
C PRO A 97 -6.49 12.94 -41.90
N ALA A 98 -6.71 14.23 -41.64
CA ALA A 98 -6.47 14.89 -40.36
C ALA A 98 -7.20 14.19 -39.20
N ALA A 99 -6.47 13.94 -38.11
CA ALA A 99 -6.98 13.34 -36.90
C ALA A 99 -8.02 14.25 -36.23
N ALA A 100 -9.19 13.69 -35.93
CA ALA A 100 -10.16 14.27 -35.01
C ALA A 100 -9.50 14.48 -33.63
N PRO A 101 -9.90 15.50 -32.85
CA PRO A 101 -9.34 15.75 -31.53
C PRO A 101 -9.51 14.51 -30.65
N GLU A 102 -8.40 14.03 -30.09
CA GLU A 102 -8.37 12.87 -29.21
C GLU A 102 -9.41 13.03 -28.07
N PRO A 103 -10.17 11.97 -27.75
CA PRO A 103 -11.04 12.00 -26.58
C PRO A 103 -10.19 12.25 -25.35
N LYS A 104 -10.56 13.28 -24.58
CA LYS A 104 -9.92 13.66 -23.32
C LYS A 104 -9.74 12.39 -22.46
N PRO A 105 -8.52 12.08 -22.00
CA PRO A 105 -8.27 10.82 -21.31
C PRO A 105 -9.22 10.69 -20.12
N ALA A 106 -9.89 9.54 -20.02
CA ALA A 106 -10.73 9.22 -18.88
C ALA A 106 -9.94 9.44 -17.59
N PRO A 107 -10.56 10.00 -16.52
CA PRO A 107 -9.86 10.21 -15.27
C PRO A 107 -9.24 8.90 -14.82
N ARG A 108 -7.91 8.89 -14.62
CA ARG A 108 -7.18 7.73 -14.09
C ARG A 108 -7.85 7.34 -12.77
N LEU A 109 -8.39 6.12 -12.70
CA LEU A 109 -8.82 5.53 -11.43
C LEU A 109 -7.60 5.56 -10.50
N THR A 110 -7.67 6.43 -9.50
CA THR A 110 -6.62 6.57 -8.49
C THR A 110 -6.50 5.25 -7.71
N ALA A 111 -5.34 4.97 -7.12
CA ALA A 111 -5.13 3.87 -6.17
C ALA A 111 -6.29 3.71 -5.15
N PHE A 112 -6.81 4.86 -4.79
CA PHE A 112 -7.94 5.18 -3.96
C PHE A 112 -9.31 4.68 -4.45
N ALA A 113 -9.61 4.74 -5.74
CA ALA A 113 -10.81 4.14 -6.30
C ALA A 113 -10.75 2.60 -6.28
N LYS A 114 -9.54 2.03 -6.37
CA LYS A 114 -9.31 0.58 -6.23
C LYS A 114 -9.42 0.11 -4.77
N LEU A 115 -9.04 0.94 -3.80
CA LEU A 115 -9.17 0.66 -2.37
C LEU A 115 -10.64 0.68 -1.91
N GLY A 116 -11.43 1.64 -2.39
CA GLY A 116 -12.89 1.65 -2.21
C GLY A 116 -13.57 0.45 -2.90
N GLN A 117 -13.10 0.07 -4.09
CA GLN A 117 -13.53 -1.17 -4.77
C GLN A 117 -13.08 -2.43 -4.03
N GLY A 118 -11.91 -2.44 -3.39
CA GLY A 118 -11.37 -3.57 -2.64
C GLY A 118 -12.14 -3.82 -1.35
N LEU A 119 -12.46 -2.76 -0.60
CA LEU A 119 -13.31 -2.86 0.59
C LEU A 119 -14.74 -3.25 0.23
N ARG A 120 -15.28 -2.68 -0.84
CA ARG A 120 -16.62 -3.01 -1.34
C ARG A 120 -16.68 -4.43 -1.87
N ALA A 121 -15.69 -4.87 -2.66
CA ALA A 121 -15.58 -6.24 -3.13
C ALA A 121 -15.39 -7.22 -1.96
N ALA A 122 -14.56 -6.88 -0.95
CA ALA A 122 -14.31 -7.70 0.24
C ALA A 122 -15.52 -7.81 1.21
N LEU A 123 -16.52 -6.96 1.03
CA LEU A 123 -17.72 -6.91 1.87
C LEU A 123 -18.98 -7.35 1.12
N GLU A 124 -19.00 -7.23 -0.21
CA GLU A 124 -20.07 -7.70 -1.09
C GLU A 124 -19.84 -9.13 -1.59
N SER A 125 -18.59 -9.64 -1.58
CA SER A 125 -18.26 -11.03 -1.88
C SER A 125 -18.57 -11.95 -0.70
N ARG A 126 -19.43 -12.94 -0.92
CA ARG A 126 -19.74 -14.00 0.05
C ARG A 126 -18.63 -15.07 0.19
N ALA A 127 -17.49 -14.90 -0.48
CA ALA A 127 -16.44 -15.91 -0.60
C ALA A 127 -15.11 -15.53 0.05
N ASP A 128 -15.02 -14.39 0.73
CA ASP A 128 -13.76 -13.92 1.28
C ASP A 128 -13.40 -14.67 2.56
N SER A 129 -12.11 -14.97 2.71
CA SER A 129 -11.62 -15.61 3.92
C SER A 129 -11.79 -14.67 5.15
N PRO A 130 -11.93 -15.22 6.37
CA PRO A 130 -11.94 -14.41 7.59
C PRO A 130 -10.75 -13.43 7.70
N ARG A 131 -9.62 -13.80 7.08
CA ARG A 131 -8.41 -12.99 7.00
C ARG A 131 -8.58 -11.78 6.09
N GLU A 132 -9.18 -11.95 4.92
CA GLU A 132 -9.46 -10.84 3.98
C GLU A 132 -10.49 -9.88 4.53
N ILE A 133 -11.53 -10.39 5.20
CA ILE A 133 -12.51 -9.56 5.92
C ILE A 133 -11.79 -8.71 6.97
N SER A 134 -10.96 -9.33 7.81
CA SER A 134 -10.19 -8.62 8.85
C SER A 134 -9.27 -7.55 8.25
N ALA A 135 -8.58 -7.86 7.15
CA ALA A 135 -7.75 -6.90 6.43
C ALA A 135 -8.58 -5.72 5.87
N GLY A 136 -9.77 -5.97 5.32
CA GLY A 136 -10.67 -4.91 4.87
C GLY A 136 -11.10 -3.97 6.01
N LEU A 137 -11.35 -4.52 7.21
CA LEU A 137 -11.74 -3.72 8.37
C LEU A 137 -10.68 -2.70 8.80
N ALA A 138 -9.39 -2.94 8.53
CA ALA A 138 -8.33 -1.98 8.85
C ALA A 138 -8.59 -0.60 8.21
N GLU A 139 -9.08 -0.57 6.98
CA GLU A 139 -9.36 0.67 6.25
C GLU A 139 -10.60 1.40 6.78
N ILE A 140 -11.63 0.65 7.20
CA ILE A 140 -12.81 1.22 7.87
C ILE A 140 -12.41 1.84 9.21
N ILE A 141 -11.64 1.10 10.01
CA ILE A 141 -11.13 1.55 11.31
C ILE A 141 -10.27 2.80 11.13
N LYS A 142 -9.36 2.81 10.13
CA LYS A 142 -8.52 3.97 9.82
C LYS A 142 -9.36 5.22 9.57
N CYS A 143 -10.30 5.14 8.65
CA CYS A 143 -11.13 6.28 8.27
C CYS A 143 -11.99 6.79 9.45
N ALA A 144 -12.55 5.89 10.26
CA ALA A 144 -13.25 6.27 11.49
C ALA A 144 -12.30 6.95 12.50
N ALA A 145 -11.12 6.37 12.71
CA ALA A 145 -10.13 6.87 13.66
C ALA A 145 -9.61 8.27 13.32
N ILE A 146 -9.53 8.64 12.05
CA ILE A 146 -9.05 9.95 11.62
C ILE A 146 -10.13 11.02 11.51
N ALA A 147 -11.43 10.68 11.46
CA ALA A 147 -12.44 11.68 11.11
C ALA A 147 -13.82 11.50 11.78
N ASP A 148 -14.14 10.35 12.36
CA ASP A 148 -15.47 10.09 12.90
C ASP A 148 -15.42 9.25 14.19
N PRO A 149 -15.28 9.91 15.35
CA PRO A 149 -15.31 9.24 16.65
C PRO A 149 -16.62 8.52 16.95
N GLU A 150 -17.75 8.96 16.37
CA GLU A 150 -19.05 8.31 16.55
C GLU A 150 -19.12 7.00 15.78
N LEU A 151 -18.67 6.99 14.52
CA LEU A 151 -18.48 5.76 13.75
C LEU A 151 -17.48 4.85 14.44
N PHE A 152 -16.37 5.38 14.97
CA PHE A 152 -15.40 4.58 15.69
C PHE A 152 -16.06 3.86 16.90
N ALA A 153 -16.84 4.60 17.69
CA ALA A 153 -17.60 4.02 18.80
C ALA A 153 -18.65 3.00 18.34
N TRP A 154 -19.23 3.19 17.16
CA TRP A 154 -20.13 2.21 16.55
C TRP A 154 -19.38 0.93 16.14
N LEU A 155 -18.19 1.06 15.53
CA LEU A 155 -17.34 -0.08 15.18
C LEU A 155 -16.95 -0.91 16.41
N GLU A 156 -16.63 -0.27 17.54
CA GLU A 156 -16.36 -0.96 18.81
C GLU A 156 -17.49 -1.89 19.26
N ARG A 157 -18.75 -1.58 18.89
CA ARG A 157 -19.93 -2.38 19.24
C ARG A 157 -20.31 -3.41 18.18
N HIS A 158 -19.92 -3.20 16.93
CA HIS A 158 -20.39 -3.97 15.77
C HIS A 158 -19.26 -4.69 15.00
N VAL A 159 -18.04 -4.72 15.53
CA VAL A 159 -16.91 -5.37 14.86
C VAL A 159 -17.14 -6.86 14.61
N ASP A 160 -17.81 -7.58 15.53
CA ASP A 160 -18.15 -8.99 15.32
C ASP A 160 -19.23 -9.18 14.25
N ASP A 161 -20.21 -8.26 14.17
CA ASP A 161 -21.20 -8.25 13.09
C ASP A 161 -20.52 -8.05 11.73
N LEU A 162 -19.51 -7.16 11.67
CA LEU A 162 -18.73 -6.93 10.46
C LEU A 162 -17.85 -8.14 10.09
N ARG A 163 -17.20 -8.77 11.07
CA ARG A 163 -16.39 -9.98 10.86
C ARG A 163 -17.22 -11.18 10.40
N THR A 164 -18.49 -11.25 10.82
CA THR A 164 -19.46 -12.26 10.38
C THR A 164 -20.30 -11.81 9.18
N GLN A 165 -19.95 -10.67 8.57
CA GLN A 165 -20.59 -10.09 7.38
C GLN A 165 -22.11 -9.94 7.51
N GLN A 166 -22.60 -9.53 8.69
CA GLN A 166 -24.01 -9.20 8.89
C GLN A 166 -24.41 -8.04 7.96
N GLN A 167 -25.36 -8.30 7.07
CA GLN A 167 -25.69 -7.40 5.97
C GLN A 167 -25.98 -5.96 6.41
N HIS A 168 -26.69 -5.79 7.51
CA HIS A 168 -27.03 -4.47 8.05
C HIS A 168 -25.81 -3.69 8.55
N ALA A 169 -24.88 -4.36 9.24
CA ALA A 169 -23.66 -3.75 9.75
C ALA A 169 -22.71 -3.38 8.60
N VAL A 170 -22.54 -4.30 7.65
CA VAL A 170 -21.71 -4.07 6.46
C VAL A 170 -22.23 -2.89 5.63
N ALA A 171 -23.54 -2.87 5.33
CA ALA A 171 -24.14 -1.78 4.57
C ALA A 171 -23.97 -0.42 5.26
N HIS A 172 -24.18 -0.36 6.57
CA HIS A 172 -23.98 0.85 7.36
C HIS A 172 -22.52 1.34 7.29
N ALA A 173 -21.55 0.45 7.54
CA ALA A 173 -20.14 0.80 7.53
C ALA A 173 -19.67 1.29 6.15
N VAL A 174 -20.05 0.59 5.07
CA VAL A 174 -19.68 0.97 3.69
C VAL A 174 -20.29 2.32 3.31
N GLN A 175 -21.56 2.55 3.62
CA GLN A 175 -22.21 3.82 3.33
C GLN A 175 -21.51 4.97 4.05
N ARG A 176 -21.24 4.80 5.35
CA ARG A 176 -20.63 5.86 6.15
C ARG A 176 -19.19 6.13 5.72
N ILE A 177 -18.42 5.09 5.41
CA ILE A 177 -17.01 5.25 5.03
C ILE A 177 -16.87 5.96 3.69
N GLN A 178 -17.76 5.70 2.74
CA GLN A 178 -17.77 6.39 1.45
C GLN A 178 -18.00 7.90 1.65
N GLN A 179 -19.00 8.26 2.46
CA GLN A 179 -19.28 9.67 2.78
C GLN A 179 -18.09 10.36 3.45
N LEU A 180 -17.48 9.70 4.45
CA LEU A 180 -16.35 10.24 5.18
C LEU A 180 -15.14 10.47 4.28
N ARG A 181 -14.85 9.48 3.44
CA ARG A 181 -13.72 9.50 2.52
C ARG A 181 -13.84 10.63 1.50
N ASP A 182 -15.03 10.79 0.92
CA ASP A 182 -15.30 11.87 -0.03
C ASP A 182 -15.12 13.25 0.62
N GLN A 183 -15.56 13.40 1.87
CA GLN A 183 -15.36 14.63 2.65
C GLN A 183 -13.88 14.93 2.90
N ILE A 184 -13.12 13.92 3.36
CA ILE A 184 -11.69 14.06 3.62
C ILE A 184 -10.95 14.41 2.33
N GLU A 185 -11.23 13.75 1.21
CA GLU A 185 -10.57 14.03 -0.07
C GLU A 185 -10.85 15.45 -0.59
N VAL A 186 -12.08 15.95 -0.42
CA VAL A 186 -12.42 17.33 -0.79
C VAL A 186 -11.64 18.31 0.07
N GLU A 187 -11.62 18.10 1.38
CA GLU A 187 -10.91 18.96 2.33
C GLU A 187 -9.39 18.92 2.09
N ASP A 188 -8.84 17.74 1.83
CA ASP A 188 -7.41 17.52 1.60
C ASP A 188 -6.93 18.21 0.32
N ARG A 189 -7.72 18.16 -0.76
CA ARG A 189 -7.45 18.92 -1.99
C ARG A 189 -7.46 20.43 -1.77
N GLN A 190 -8.37 20.93 -0.93
CA GLN A 190 -8.47 22.36 -0.62
C GLN A 190 -7.30 22.84 0.24
N LEU A 191 -6.88 22.03 1.21
CA LEU A 191 -5.84 22.37 2.17
C LEU A 191 -4.43 21.96 1.72
N GLN A 192 -4.31 21.20 0.63
CA GLN A 192 -3.06 20.70 0.08
C GLN A 192 -2.20 19.99 1.14
N ARG A 193 -2.83 19.17 2.01
CA ARG A 193 -2.08 18.50 3.08
C ARG A 193 -1.16 17.44 2.46
N SER A 194 0.00 17.29 3.07
CA SER A 194 0.94 16.23 2.75
C SER A 194 1.70 15.87 4.03
N PRO A 195 1.69 14.61 4.49
CA PRO A 195 0.81 13.53 4.04
C PRO A 195 -0.69 13.84 4.25
N SER A 196 -1.55 13.16 3.50
CA SER A 196 -3.00 13.18 3.69
C SER A 196 -3.39 12.46 4.98
N PRO A 197 -4.45 12.86 5.71
CA PRO A 197 -4.95 12.10 6.85
C PRO A 197 -5.27 10.62 6.52
N LEU A 198 -5.67 10.33 5.27
CA LEU A 198 -5.93 8.97 4.79
C LEU A 198 -4.68 8.07 4.78
N GLU A 199 -3.49 8.66 4.89
CA GLU A 199 -2.22 7.96 5.00
C GLU A 199 -1.87 7.54 6.45
N PHE A 200 -2.81 7.69 7.40
CA PHE A 200 -2.66 7.15 8.74
C PHE A 200 -2.34 5.65 8.72
N GLY A 201 -1.24 5.28 9.38
CA GLY A 201 -0.69 3.92 9.39
C GLY A 201 0.07 3.51 8.12
N MET A 202 -0.05 4.21 6.98
CA MET A 202 0.57 3.77 5.72
C MET A 202 2.10 3.81 5.75
N ALA A 203 2.70 4.86 6.32
CA ALA A 203 4.16 5.02 6.33
C ALA A 203 4.86 3.85 7.05
N LEU A 204 4.34 3.41 8.19
CA LEU A 204 4.89 2.30 8.97
C LEU A 204 4.37 0.94 8.46
N GLY A 205 3.13 0.89 7.95
CA GLY A 205 2.55 -0.32 7.37
C GLY A 205 3.31 -0.79 6.14
N HIS A 206 3.64 0.10 5.20
CA HIS A 206 4.46 -0.27 4.04
C HIS A 206 5.87 -0.76 4.44
N VAL A 207 6.45 -0.23 5.52
CA VAL A 207 7.72 -0.72 6.04
C VAL A 207 7.56 -2.14 6.58
N VAL A 208 6.53 -2.39 7.38
CA VAL A 208 6.18 -3.74 7.87
C VAL A 208 6.01 -4.74 6.73
N GLU A 209 5.27 -4.36 5.69
CA GLU A 209 5.06 -5.18 4.50
C GLU A 209 6.37 -5.47 3.77
N SER A 210 7.23 -4.47 3.65
CA SER A 210 8.55 -4.58 3.01
C SER A 210 9.54 -5.45 3.81
N VAL A 211 9.44 -5.46 5.14
CA VAL A 211 10.30 -6.26 6.02
C VAL A 211 10.05 -7.75 5.83
N LEU A 212 8.78 -8.16 5.76
CA LEU A 212 8.41 -9.57 5.58
C LEU A 212 8.67 -10.12 4.18
N GLY A 213 8.81 -9.23 3.21
CA GLY A 213 8.62 -9.55 1.81
C GLY A 213 7.15 -9.42 1.43
N PHE A 214 6.89 -8.61 0.42
CA PHE A 214 5.57 -8.30 -0.09
C PHE A 214 4.74 -9.56 -0.38
N GLY A 215 3.44 -9.52 -0.01
CA GLY A 215 2.48 -10.61 -0.24
C GLY A 215 2.37 -11.64 0.89
N ARG A 216 3.18 -11.52 1.96
CA ARG A 216 3.00 -12.35 3.17
C ARG A 216 1.90 -11.79 4.06
N TYR A 217 1.83 -10.47 4.21
CA TYR A 217 0.68 -9.77 4.76
C TYR A 217 -0.18 -9.23 3.63
N LEU A 218 -1.49 -9.25 3.88
CA LEU A 218 -2.45 -8.46 3.12
C LEU A 218 -2.22 -6.99 3.45
N HIS A 219 -2.52 -6.10 2.50
CA HIS A 219 -2.34 -4.67 2.68
C HIS A 219 -2.97 -4.17 4.00
N GLY A 220 -4.22 -4.54 4.27
CA GLY A 220 -4.92 -4.15 5.48
C GLY A 220 -4.28 -4.65 6.79
N GLU A 221 -3.64 -5.83 6.77
CA GLU A 221 -2.88 -6.32 7.94
C GLU A 221 -1.67 -5.42 8.21
N ALA A 222 -0.96 -5.02 7.16
CA ALA A 222 0.16 -4.10 7.26
C ALA A 222 -0.29 -2.70 7.70
N ILE A 223 -1.40 -2.17 7.18
CA ILE A 223 -1.97 -0.89 7.61
C ILE A 223 -2.42 -0.94 9.08
N GLY A 224 -3.05 -2.04 9.52
CA GLY A 224 -3.42 -2.26 10.92
C GLY A 224 -2.23 -2.16 11.87
N LEU A 225 -1.14 -2.87 11.55
CA LEU A 225 0.12 -2.79 12.31
C LEU A 225 0.76 -1.39 12.23
N GLY A 226 0.68 -0.74 11.07
CA GLY A 226 1.15 0.63 10.89
C GLY A 226 0.42 1.63 11.78
N MET A 227 -0.91 1.49 11.92
CA MET A 227 -1.71 2.31 12.85
C MET A 227 -1.33 2.04 14.32
N LEU A 228 -1.10 0.78 14.68
CA LEU A 228 -0.64 0.40 16.03
C LEU A 228 0.71 1.05 16.36
N LEU A 229 1.69 0.93 15.45
CA LEU A 229 3.01 1.54 15.64
C LEU A 229 2.93 3.07 15.65
N ALA A 230 2.08 3.68 14.82
CA ALA A 230 1.85 5.12 14.83
C ALA A 230 1.25 5.58 16.17
N ALA A 231 0.34 4.80 16.74
CA ALA A 231 -0.24 5.11 18.05
C ALA A 231 0.80 5.00 19.19
N ASP A 232 1.65 3.97 19.16
CA ASP A 232 2.74 3.81 20.14
C ASP A 232 3.77 4.94 20.03
N VAL A 233 4.10 5.36 18.80
CA VAL A 233 4.93 6.56 18.55
C VAL A 233 4.24 7.80 19.11
N GLY A 234 2.97 8.04 18.80
CA GLY A 234 2.20 9.19 19.27
C GLY A 234 2.15 9.29 20.79
N GLN A 235 1.88 8.18 21.48
CA GLN A 235 1.92 8.12 22.95
C GLN A 235 3.31 8.45 23.49
N SER A 236 4.35 7.85 22.90
CA SER A 236 5.72 8.03 23.40
C SER A 236 6.27 9.45 23.20
N LEU A 237 5.69 10.20 22.26
CA LEU A 237 5.96 11.63 22.06
C LEU A 237 5.04 12.54 22.90
N GLY A 238 4.12 11.98 23.68
CA GLY A 238 3.12 12.74 24.44
C GLY A 238 2.07 13.45 23.58
N LEU A 239 1.92 13.04 22.31
CA LEU A 239 1.01 13.65 21.35
C LEU A 239 -0.38 13.03 21.36
N GLN A 240 -0.48 11.74 21.70
CA GLN A 240 -1.74 10.98 21.69
C GLN A 240 -2.17 10.63 23.10
N SER A 241 -3.47 10.74 23.39
CA SER A 241 -4.00 10.27 24.68
C SER A 241 -3.89 8.75 24.83
N ALA A 242 -3.67 8.32 26.08
CA ALA A 242 -3.63 6.89 26.40
C ALA A 242 -4.94 6.18 26.07
N GLU A 243 -6.07 6.87 26.29
CA GLU A 243 -7.41 6.34 26.02
C GLU A 243 -7.63 6.09 24.51
N SER A 244 -7.39 7.09 23.66
CA SER A 244 -7.61 6.95 22.22
C SER A 244 -6.74 5.85 21.60
N ALA A 245 -5.48 5.76 22.01
CA ALA A 245 -4.58 4.71 21.53
C ALA A 245 -4.98 3.31 22.03
N GLU A 246 -5.46 3.17 23.27
CA GLU A 246 -5.95 1.88 23.78
C GLU A 246 -7.27 1.46 23.11
N ARG A 247 -8.16 2.41 22.80
CA ARG A 247 -9.36 2.13 22.01
C ARG A 247 -9.01 1.66 20.60
N LEU A 248 -8.07 2.32 19.92
CA LEU A 248 -7.54 1.87 18.62
C LEU A 248 -6.97 0.46 18.70
N ARG A 249 -6.09 0.18 19.68
CA ARG A 249 -5.48 -1.14 19.88
C ARG A 249 -6.55 -2.23 20.06
N ARG A 250 -7.53 -2.00 20.93
CA ARG A 250 -8.61 -2.97 21.19
C ARG A 250 -9.48 -3.22 19.96
N LEU A 251 -9.83 -2.17 19.22
CA LEU A 251 -10.64 -2.34 18.01
C LEU A 251 -9.88 -3.11 16.91
N LEU A 252 -8.60 -2.82 16.70
CA LEU A 252 -7.76 -3.57 15.77
C LEU A 252 -7.67 -5.06 16.16
N GLN A 253 -7.49 -5.34 17.45
CA GLN A 253 -7.46 -6.71 17.96
C GLN A 253 -8.81 -7.41 17.76
N SER A 254 -9.92 -6.78 18.12
CA SER A 254 -11.26 -7.34 17.94
C SER A 254 -11.63 -7.53 16.47
N ALA A 255 -11.07 -6.72 15.57
CA ALA A 255 -11.20 -6.88 14.11
C ALA A 255 -10.44 -8.09 13.56
N GLY A 256 -9.63 -8.78 14.38
CA GLY A 256 -8.85 -9.93 13.95
C GLY A 256 -7.55 -9.56 13.22
N LEU A 257 -7.07 -8.33 13.36
CA LEU A 257 -5.82 -7.89 12.75
C LEU A 257 -4.60 -8.37 13.53
N PRO A 258 -3.44 -8.53 12.87
CA PRO A 258 -2.19 -8.81 13.56
C PRO A 258 -1.84 -7.71 14.56
N MET A 259 -1.41 -8.10 15.75
CA MET A 259 -1.05 -7.19 16.85
C MET A 259 0.44 -7.14 17.14
N SER A 260 1.26 -7.84 16.35
CA SER A 260 2.71 -7.85 16.49
C SER A 260 3.35 -7.65 15.13
N PRO A 261 4.26 -6.68 14.97
CA PRO A 261 5.06 -6.56 13.77
C PRO A 261 5.96 -7.79 13.59
N PRO A 262 6.39 -8.06 12.35
CA PRO A 262 7.35 -9.14 12.08
C PRO A 262 8.68 -8.90 12.79
N ARG A 263 9.40 -9.98 13.08
CA ARG A 263 10.77 -9.87 13.62
C ARG A 263 11.77 -9.80 12.48
N ALA A 264 12.66 -8.81 12.51
CA ALA A 264 13.76 -8.69 11.57
C ALA A 264 14.98 -7.96 12.17
N PRO A 265 16.18 -8.13 11.60
CA PRO A 265 17.37 -7.43 12.07
C PRO A 265 17.21 -5.91 11.95
N LEU A 266 17.85 -5.16 12.85
CA LEU A 266 17.80 -3.70 12.87
C LEU A 266 18.18 -3.08 11.52
N ASP A 267 19.22 -3.60 10.87
CA ASP A 267 19.69 -3.10 9.57
C ASP A 267 18.61 -3.18 8.49
N ARG A 268 17.75 -4.21 8.53
CA ARG A 268 16.64 -4.37 7.59
C ARG A 268 15.58 -3.29 7.79
N TRP A 269 15.25 -2.97 9.05
CA TRP A 269 14.35 -1.88 9.36
C TRP A 269 14.94 -0.53 8.96
N LEU A 270 16.23 -0.29 9.23
CA LEU A 270 16.92 0.94 8.88
C LEU A 270 17.00 1.19 7.36
N GLU A 271 17.16 0.13 6.57
CA GLU A 271 17.15 0.19 5.10
C GLU A 271 15.78 0.63 4.56
N LEU A 272 14.70 0.16 5.19
CA LEU A 272 13.33 0.32 4.69
C LEU A 272 12.61 1.55 5.24
N LEU A 273 13.00 2.07 6.41
CA LEU A 273 12.40 3.28 6.96
C LEU A 273 12.63 4.46 6.01
N PRO A 274 11.57 5.06 5.43
CA PRO A 274 11.70 6.19 4.53
C PRO A 274 12.33 7.40 5.22
N LEU A 275 13.09 8.15 4.42
CA LEU A 275 13.73 9.41 4.80
C LEU A 275 12.94 10.58 4.22
N ASP A 276 12.93 11.71 4.93
CA ASP A 276 12.28 12.92 4.45
C ASP A 276 13.23 13.74 3.56
N GLY A 277 13.28 13.35 2.28
CA GLY A 277 14.04 14.06 1.24
C GLY A 277 15.55 14.18 1.51
N ALA A 278 16.22 14.99 0.69
CA ALA A 278 17.67 15.22 0.80
C ALA A 278 18.08 16.10 2.00
N THR A 279 17.11 16.79 2.61
CA THR A 279 17.35 17.83 3.63
C THR A 279 17.22 17.35 5.07
N ASP A 280 16.47 16.26 5.35
CA ASP A 280 16.32 15.73 6.72
C ASP A 280 16.30 14.19 6.73
N ALA A 281 17.51 13.61 6.88
CA ALA A 281 17.68 12.16 7.00
C ALA A 281 17.36 11.59 8.40
N GLN A 282 16.97 12.44 9.35
CA GLN A 282 16.75 12.04 10.75
C GLN A 282 15.27 11.84 11.09
N HIS A 283 14.36 12.37 10.27
CA HIS A 283 12.93 12.29 10.50
C HIS A 283 12.19 11.55 9.39
N MET A 284 11.02 11.03 9.75
CA MET A 284 10.01 10.48 8.85
C MET A 284 8.72 11.28 9.07
N ARG A 285 8.04 11.69 7.99
CA ARG A 285 6.68 12.24 8.12
C ARG A 285 5.70 11.11 8.35
N CYS A 286 4.99 11.19 9.48
CA CYS A 286 3.90 10.31 9.83
C CYS A 286 2.62 11.12 10.00
N VAL A 287 1.49 10.50 9.68
CA VAL A 287 0.20 10.90 10.25
C VAL A 287 0.08 10.17 11.59
N LEU A 288 -0.13 10.92 12.66
CA LEU A 288 -0.43 10.43 14.00
C LEU A 288 -1.85 10.88 14.40
N LEU A 289 -2.32 10.48 15.58
CA LEU A 289 -3.56 10.98 16.17
C LEU A 289 -3.26 11.70 17.47
N ARG A 290 -3.94 12.83 17.74
CA ARG A 290 -4.02 13.38 19.11
C ARG A 290 -5.10 12.67 19.90
N GLU A 291 -6.27 12.60 19.27
CA GLU A 291 -7.45 11.88 19.71
C GLU A 291 -8.05 11.18 18.48
N LEU A 292 -9.01 10.28 18.69
CA LEU A 292 -9.87 9.83 17.60
C LEU A 292 -10.56 11.04 16.95
N GLY A 293 -10.54 11.11 15.62
CA GLY A 293 -11.05 12.25 14.84
C GLY A 293 -10.09 13.43 14.72
N ALA A 294 -8.89 13.37 15.31
CA ALA A 294 -7.94 14.49 15.34
C ALA A 294 -6.55 14.10 14.79
N PRO A 295 -6.41 13.91 13.48
CA PRO A 295 -5.15 13.53 12.84
C PRO A 295 -4.16 14.70 12.84
N LEU A 296 -2.87 14.35 12.94
CA LEU A 296 -1.77 15.30 12.98
C LEU A 296 -0.62 14.80 12.10
N ASN A 297 -0.17 15.65 11.17
CA ASN A 297 1.07 15.42 10.46
C ASN A 297 2.25 15.78 11.37
N GLN A 298 3.14 14.82 11.60
CA GLN A 298 4.28 14.97 12.50
C GLN A 298 5.56 14.50 11.81
N ALA A 299 6.62 15.31 11.93
CA ALA A 299 7.98 14.83 11.70
C ALA A 299 8.40 14.00 12.92
N VAL A 300 8.52 12.70 12.74
CA VAL A 300 8.87 11.74 13.79
C VAL A 300 10.36 11.43 13.70
N PRO A 301 11.14 11.60 14.78
CA PRO A 301 12.53 11.18 14.80
C PRO A 301 12.64 9.67 14.55
N ARG A 302 13.53 9.26 13.64
CA ARG A 302 13.72 7.83 13.33
C ARG A 302 14.09 7.02 14.56
N GLU A 303 14.89 7.60 15.46
CA GLU A 303 15.23 6.98 16.73
C GLU A 303 13.98 6.61 17.53
N GLN A 304 12.96 7.47 17.52
CA GLN A 304 11.71 7.18 18.23
C GLN A 304 10.97 6.00 17.60
N VAL A 305 10.96 5.89 16.26
CA VAL A 305 10.39 4.74 15.57
C VAL A 305 11.15 3.46 15.94
N LEU A 306 12.49 3.50 15.97
CA LEU A 306 13.32 2.37 16.34
C LEU A 306 13.06 1.91 17.79
N ARG A 307 12.95 2.84 18.74
CA ARG A 307 12.57 2.53 20.13
C ARG A 307 11.18 1.90 20.20
N THR A 308 10.24 2.28 19.33
CA THR A 308 8.92 1.63 19.24
C THR A 308 9.03 0.20 18.68
N LEU A 309 9.84 -0.01 17.64
CA LEU A 309 10.10 -1.34 17.07
C LEU A 309 10.78 -2.28 18.08
N GLU A 310 11.71 -1.76 18.87
CA GLU A 310 12.35 -2.51 19.96
C GLU A 310 11.33 -2.92 21.04
N ARG A 311 10.54 -1.97 21.55
CA ARG A 311 9.51 -2.24 22.57
C ARG A 311 8.42 -3.21 22.13
N SER A 312 8.09 -3.20 20.83
CA SER A 312 7.12 -4.13 20.24
C SER A 312 7.70 -5.53 19.96
N GLY A 313 9.01 -5.75 20.19
CA GLY A 313 9.68 -7.02 19.95
C GLY A 313 9.98 -7.30 18.47
N ALA A 314 9.87 -6.29 17.60
CA ALA A 314 10.09 -6.37 16.16
C ALA A 314 11.56 -6.54 15.75
N LEU A 315 12.48 -6.24 16.67
CA LEU A 315 13.92 -6.42 16.44
C LEU A 315 14.31 -7.86 16.77
N SER A 316 14.97 -8.54 15.83
CA SER A 316 15.69 -9.78 16.11
C SER A 316 17.10 -9.47 16.59
N ALA A 317 17.70 -10.46 17.27
CA ALA A 317 19.15 -10.50 17.47
C ALA A 317 19.89 -10.53 16.12
#